data_AF-A0A937FIM4-F1
#
_entry.id   AF-A0A937FIM4-F1
#
_cell.length_a   1.000
_cell.length_b   1.000
_cell.length_c   1.000
_cell.angle_alpha   90.00
_cell.angle_beta   90.00
_cell.angle_gamma   90.00
#
_symmetry.space_group_name_H-M   'P 1'
#
loop_
_entity.id
_entity.type
_entity.pdbx_description
1 polymer ?
#
loop_
_entity_poly.entity_id
_entity_poly.type
_entity_poly.pdbx_seq_one_letter_code
_entity_poly.pdbx_strand_id
1 'polypeptide(L)'
;MEAKCISLRYEAGNYSIGQGISGGGIPGKSYFEKGKVHLQQGCGWEKQIAPSRLILMVEINGCNGEIWVDRFFKDAVGKLTAKRVEKLEKNMPEKIHVNEYKKADDSFYYTVDENDLYKWKENASL
;
A
#
# COMPACT_ATOMS: atom_id res chain seq x y z
N MET A 1 8.98 -18.66 1.71
CA MET A 1 10.14 -18.66 0.78
C MET A 1 10.99 -17.42 1.06
N GLU A 2 12.30 -17.42 0.76
CA GLU A 2 13.15 -16.24 1.01
C GLU A 2 13.18 -15.33 -0.23
N ALA A 3 13.05 -14.02 -0.02
CA ALA A 3 13.12 -12.99 -1.04
C ALA A 3 14.18 -11.95 -0.67
N LYS A 4 14.95 -11.48 -1.64
CA LYS A 4 15.93 -10.40 -1.45
C LYS A 4 15.23 -9.05 -1.62
N CYS A 5 15.38 -8.15 -0.66
CA CYS A 5 14.86 -6.79 -0.78
C CYS A 5 15.76 -5.95 -1.70
N ILE A 6 15.15 -5.27 -2.66
CA ILE A 6 15.85 -4.42 -3.63
C ILE A 6 15.72 -2.95 -3.22
N SER A 7 14.48 -2.49 -3.01
CA SER A 7 14.19 -1.10 -2.68
C SER A 7 12.81 -0.93 -2.07
N LEU A 8 12.60 0.20 -1.39
CA LEU A 8 11.32 0.60 -0.82
C LEU A 8 10.83 1.86 -1.53
N ARG A 9 9.63 1.82 -2.12
CA ARG A 9 9.01 2.97 -2.78
C ARG A 9 7.79 3.43 -1.99
N TYR A 10 7.76 4.69 -1.59
CA TYR A 10 6.58 5.32 -1.03
C TYR A 10 5.84 6.13 -2.09
N GLU A 11 4.58 5.78 -2.34
CA GLU A 11 3.68 6.54 -3.19
C GLU A 11 2.76 7.36 -2.29
N ALA A 12 2.89 8.69 -2.36
CA ALA A 12 2.04 9.58 -1.60
C ALA A 12 0.57 9.44 -2.02
N GLY A 13 -0.31 9.34 -1.03
CA GLY A 13 -1.74 9.39 -1.28
C GLY A 13 -2.12 10.77 -1.80
N ASN A 14 -3.02 10.81 -2.77
CA ASN A 14 -3.50 12.05 -3.34
C ASN A 14 -5.02 12.12 -3.21
N TYR A 15 -5.56 13.32 -3.06
CA TYR A 15 -6.99 13.53 -3.17
C TYR A 15 -7.28 14.65 -4.16
N SER A 16 -8.33 14.48 -4.94
CA SER A 16 -8.85 15.50 -5.83
C SER A 16 -10.35 15.67 -5.59
N ILE A 17 -10.85 16.88 -5.83
CA ILE A 17 -12.28 17.16 -5.84
C ILE A 17 -12.71 17.23 -7.30
N GLY A 18 -13.71 16.43 -7.66
CA GLY A 18 -14.27 16.39 -9.01
C GLY A 18 -15.73 16.85 -9.00
N GLN A 19 -16.16 17.44 -10.12
CA GLN A 19 -17.55 17.76 -10.41
C GLN A 19 -17.97 17.02 -11.68
N GLY A 20 -19.21 16.55 -11.72
CA GLY A 20 -19.75 15.84 -12.90
C GLY A 20 -20.39 14.49 -12.59
N ILE A 21 -20.68 14.19 -11.32
CA ILE A 21 -21.49 13.01 -11.00
C ILE A 21 -22.91 13.23 -11.53
N SER A 22 -23.26 12.45 -12.54
CA SER A 22 -24.61 12.40 -13.10
C SER A 22 -25.63 12.06 -12.01
N GLY A 23 -26.72 12.82 -11.95
CA GLY A 23 -27.78 12.64 -10.94
C GLY A 23 -27.49 13.32 -9.58
N GLY A 24 -26.51 14.20 -9.50
CA GLY A 24 -26.31 15.07 -8.35
C GLY A 24 -25.56 14.44 -7.17
N GLY A 25 -25.22 13.16 -7.21
CA GLY A 25 -24.47 12.45 -6.15
C GLY A 25 -25.24 12.38 -4.82
N ILE A 26 -25.29 11.22 -4.18
CA ILE A 26 -25.89 11.06 -2.86
C ILE A 26 -24.79 11.26 -1.81
N PRO A 27 -24.85 12.30 -0.95
CA PRO A 27 -23.84 12.52 0.08
C PRO A 27 -23.59 11.26 0.93
N GLY A 28 -22.32 10.92 1.13
CA GLY A 28 -21.92 9.77 1.95
C GLY A 28 -21.87 8.43 1.22
N LYS A 29 -22.32 8.35 -0.04
CA LYS A 29 -22.11 7.16 -0.86
C LYS A 29 -20.64 7.08 -1.29
N SER A 30 -20.03 5.90 -1.16
CA SER A 30 -18.67 5.66 -1.64
C SER A 30 -18.61 4.44 -2.56
N TYR A 31 -17.68 4.48 -3.51
CA TYR A 31 -17.38 3.37 -4.41
C TYR A 31 -15.90 3.38 -4.79
N PHE A 32 -15.37 2.23 -5.22
CA PHE A 32 -13.98 2.11 -5.65
C PHE A 32 -13.94 2.01 -7.17
N GLU A 33 -13.25 2.93 -7.82
CA GLU A 33 -13.07 2.93 -9.27
C GLU A 33 -11.63 3.33 -9.62
N LYS A 34 -11.02 2.61 -10.58
CA LYS A 34 -9.68 2.92 -11.11
C LYS A 34 -8.60 3.18 -10.04
N GLY A 35 -8.64 2.42 -8.94
CA GLY A 35 -7.65 2.51 -7.87
C GLY A 35 -7.89 3.64 -6.86
N LYS A 36 -9.01 4.35 -6.95
CA LYS A 36 -9.39 5.46 -6.06
C LYS A 36 -10.71 5.17 -5.35
N VAL A 37 -10.83 5.66 -4.12
CA VAL A 37 -12.10 5.72 -3.41
C VAL A 37 -12.80 7.02 -3.80
N HIS A 38 -13.96 6.91 -4.42
CA HIS A 38 -14.83 8.02 -4.74
C HIS A 38 -15.85 8.19 -3.63
N LEU A 39 -15.89 9.36 -3.00
CA LEU A 39 -16.83 9.72 -1.94
C LEU A 39 -17.71 10.87 -2.44
N GLN A 40 -18.99 10.58 -2.64
CA GLN A 40 -19.96 11.56 -3.12
C GLN A 40 -20.26 12.61 -2.03
N GLN A 41 -20.23 13.88 -2.42
CA GLN A 41 -20.44 15.04 -1.54
C GLN A 41 -21.83 15.67 -1.72
N GLY A 42 -22.58 15.27 -2.77
CA GLY A 42 -23.82 15.91 -3.17
C GLY A 42 -23.61 17.03 -4.19
N CYS A 43 -24.71 17.52 -4.76
CA CYS A 43 -24.74 18.58 -5.77
C CYS A 43 -23.79 18.36 -6.96
N GLY A 44 -23.56 17.10 -7.36
CA GLY A 44 -22.70 16.69 -8.47
C GLY A 44 -21.21 16.65 -8.13
N TRP A 45 -20.83 16.83 -6.86
CA TRP A 45 -19.44 16.84 -6.38
C TRP A 45 -19.03 15.49 -5.74
N GLU A 46 -17.76 15.15 -5.88
CA GLU A 46 -17.11 14.04 -5.17
C GLU A 46 -15.68 14.36 -4.75
N LYS A 47 -15.22 13.63 -3.73
CA LYS A 47 -13.81 13.47 -3.39
C LYS A 47 -13.30 12.16 -3.99
N GLN A 48 -12.21 12.22 -4.73
CA GLN A 48 -11.49 11.04 -5.22
C GLN A 48 -10.23 10.90 -4.39
N ILE A 49 -10.08 9.77 -3.71
CA ILE A 49 -9.00 9.52 -2.74
C ILE A 49 -8.16 8.35 -3.24
N ALA A 50 -6.92 8.61 -3.62
CA ALA A 50 -5.90 7.60 -3.84
C ALA A 50 -5.16 7.38 -2.50
N PRO A 51 -5.26 6.19 -1.87
CA PRO A 51 -4.52 5.93 -0.63
C PRO A 51 -3.02 5.94 -0.90
N SER A 52 -2.22 6.35 0.09
CA SER A 52 -0.77 6.19 0.01
C SER A 52 -0.39 4.71 -0.07
N ARG A 53 0.77 4.39 -0.65
CA ARG A 53 1.29 3.02 -0.71
C ARG A 53 2.75 2.99 -0.32
N LEU A 54 3.17 1.85 0.20
CA LEU A 54 4.52 1.52 0.58
C LEU A 54 4.80 0.17 -0.04
N ILE A 55 5.61 0.19 -1.09
CA ILE A 55 5.82 -0.90 -2.02
C ILE A 55 7.26 -1.37 -1.84
N LEU A 56 7.42 -2.62 -1.44
CA LEU A 56 8.70 -3.29 -1.35
C LEU A 56 8.98 -4.00 -2.67
N MET A 57 10.06 -3.61 -3.32
CA MET A 57 10.59 -4.31 -4.49
C MET A 57 11.46 -5.47 -4.01
N VAL A 58 11.16 -6.67 -4.47
CA VAL A 58 11.87 -7.89 -4.07
C VAL A 58 12.31 -8.70 -5.28
N GLU A 59 13.39 -9.47 -5.10
CA GLU A 59 13.81 -10.52 -6.02
C GLU A 59 13.43 -11.88 -5.43
N ILE A 60 12.64 -12.65 -6.16
CA ILE A 60 12.20 -14.00 -5.81
C ILE A 60 12.59 -14.92 -6.96
N ASN A 61 13.47 -15.90 -6.70
CA ASN A 61 13.93 -16.87 -7.70
C ASN A 61 14.45 -16.22 -9.02
N GLY A 62 15.12 -15.07 -8.93
CA GLY A 62 15.64 -14.33 -10.09
C GLY A 62 14.61 -13.45 -10.82
N CYS A 63 13.36 -13.40 -10.34
CA CYS A 63 12.31 -12.53 -10.86
C CYS A 63 12.04 -11.36 -9.90
N ASN A 64 11.84 -10.16 -10.44
CA ASN A 64 11.45 -9.00 -9.66
C ASN A 64 9.93 -9.03 -9.38
N GLY A 65 9.55 -8.71 -8.15
CA GLY A 65 8.17 -8.58 -7.71
C GLY A 65 7.94 -7.33 -6.87
N GLU A 66 6.70 -6.86 -6.85
CA GLU A 66 6.25 -5.78 -5.98
C GLU A 66 5.36 -6.35 -4.87
N ILE A 67 5.66 -6.05 -3.61
CA ILE A 67 4.84 -6.44 -2.47
C ILE A 67 4.39 -5.19 -1.73
N TRP A 68 3.09 -5.08 -1.48
CA TRP A 68 2.55 -3.95 -0.71
C TRP A 68 2.62 -4.27 0.78
N VAL A 69 3.37 -3.44 1.52
CA VAL A 69 3.56 -3.59 2.96
C VAL A 69 2.88 -2.45 3.75
N ASP A 70 2.24 -1.51 3.06
CA ASP A 70 1.67 -0.31 3.67
C ASP A 70 0.56 -0.61 4.67
N ARG A 71 -0.26 -1.65 4.43
CA ARG A 71 -1.36 -2.00 5.31
C ARG A 71 -0.85 -2.33 6.71
N PHE A 72 0.12 -3.24 6.81
CA PHE A 72 0.73 -3.61 8.08
C PHE A 72 1.29 -2.39 8.82
N PHE A 73 2.12 -1.58 8.17
CA PHE A 73 2.75 -0.44 8.85
C PHE A 73 1.71 0.64 9.23
N LYS A 74 0.70 0.88 8.41
CA LYS A 74 -0.38 1.82 8.77
C LYS A 74 -1.18 1.34 9.97
N ASP A 75 -1.48 0.05 10.04
CA ASP A 75 -2.23 -0.53 11.14
C ASP A 75 -1.38 -0.56 12.43
N ALA A 76 -0.08 -0.85 12.32
CA ALA A 76 0.82 -0.95 13.45
C ALA A 76 1.29 0.40 14.02
N VAL A 77 1.52 1.42 13.17
CA VAL A 77 2.15 2.69 13.59
C VAL A 77 1.30 3.93 13.26
N GLY A 78 0.23 3.78 12.48
CA GLY A 78 -0.60 4.86 11.98
C GLY A 78 -0.03 5.51 10.72
N LYS A 79 -0.27 6.82 10.54
CA LYS A 79 0.12 7.56 9.33
C LYS A 79 1.61 7.40 8.99
N LEU A 80 1.91 7.02 7.74
CA LEU A 80 3.27 6.99 7.18
C LEU A 80 3.74 8.43 6.87
N THR A 81 4.39 9.08 7.85
CA THR A 81 5.04 10.37 7.66
C THR A 81 6.39 10.20 6.95
N ALA A 82 6.92 11.25 6.32
CA ALA A 82 8.22 11.19 5.64
C ALA A 82 9.33 10.64 6.56
N LYS A 83 9.37 11.07 7.83
CA LYS A 83 10.32 10.57 8.84
C LYS A 83 10.18 9.07 9.12
N ARG A 84 8.94 8.54 9.10
CA ARG A 84 8.69 7.11 9.32
C ARG A 84 9.09 6.30 8.09
N VAL A 85 8.77 6.78 6.89
CA VAL A 85 9.19 6.16 5.62
C VAL A 85 10.72 6.11 5.55
N GLU A 86 11.42 7.20 5.85
CA GLU A 86 12.88 7.25 5.87
C GLU A 86 13.48 6.22 6.86
N LYS A 87 12.88 6.06 8.04
CA LYS A 87 13.30 5.04 9.01
C LYS A 87 13.10 3.62 8.48
N LEU A 88 11.98 3.36 7.81
CA LEU A 88 11.70 2.05 7.21
C LEU A 88 12.68 1.74 6.07
N GLU A 89 12.97 2.71 5.22
CA GLU A 89 13.93 2.59 4.12
C GLU A 89 15.35 2.33 4.63
N LYS A 90 15.81 3.11 5.62
CA LYS A 90 17.15 2.94 6.22
C LYS A 90 17.34 1.61 6.95
N ASN A 91 16.27 1.07 7.50
CA ASN A 91 16.28 -0.19 8.25
C ASN A 91 15.66 -1.35 7.45
N MET A 92 15.56 -1.21 6.13
CA MET A 92 15.06 -2.26 5.25
C MET A 92 15.95 -3.50 5.38
N PRO A 93 15.39 -4.67 5.72
CA PRO A 93 16.17 -5.90 5.79
C PRO A 93 16.66 -6.30 4.39
N GLU A 94 17.84 -6.91 4.29
CA GLU A 94 18.36 -7.39 3.00
C GLU A 94 17.54 -8.57 2.44
N LYS A 95 16.93 -9.35 3.34
CA LYS A 95 16.16 -10.56 3.03
C LYS A 95 14.95 -10.66 3.93
N ILE A 96 13.87 -11.20 3.38
CA ILE A 96 12.61 -11.45 4.09
C ILE A 96 11.99 -12.78 3.68
N HIS A 97 11.16 -13.34 4.55
CA HIS A 97 10.28 -14.44 4.19
C HIS A 97 9.02 -13.91 3.53
N VAL A 98 8.62 -14.54 2.43
CA VAL A 98 7.37 -14.26 1.73
C VAL A 98 6.50 -15.52 1.61
N ASN A 99 5.20 -15.31 1.60
CA ASN A 99 4.16 -16.30 1.41
C ASN A 99 3.55 -16.10 0.02
N GLU A 100 3.41 -17.18 -0.73
CA GLU A 100 2.84 -17.19 -2.08
C GLU A 100 1.36 -17.54 -2.02
N TYR A 101 0.55 -16.80 -2.77
CA TYR A 101 -0.88 -17.01 -2.86
C TYR A 101 -1.32 -17.00 -4.31
N LYS A 102 -2.27 -17.88 -4.62
CA LYS A 102 -2.85 -18.00 -5.95
C LYS A 102 -4.09 -17.12 -6.06
N LYS A 103 -4.16 -16.31 -7.11
CA LYS A 103 -5.34 -15.51 -7.47
C LYS A 103 -6.33 -16.35 -8.28
N ALA A 104 -7.53 -15.81 -8.46
CA ALA A 104 -8.59 -16.42 -9.26
C ALA A 104 -8.26 -16.51 -10.77
N ASP A 105 -7.33 -15.69 -11.26
CA ASP A 105 -6.86 -15.67 -12.65
C ASP A 105 -5.63 -16.58 -12.89
N ASP A 106 -5.39 -17.53 -11.99
CA ASP A 106 -4.20 -18.41 -11.94
C ASP A 106 -2.85 -17.68 -11.80
N SER A 107 -2.83 -16.35 -11.64
CA SER A 107 -1.61 -15.61 -11.31
C SER A 107 -1.28 -15.73 -9.81
N PHE A 108 -0.02 -15.49 -9.46
CA PHE A 108 0.44 -15.49 -8.07
C PHE A 108 0.60 -14.06 -7.54
N TYR A 109 0.44 -13.90 -6.22
CA TYR A 109 0.90 -12.73 -5.50
C TYR A 109 1.63 -13.15 -4.23
N TYR A 110 2.49 -12.27 -3.75
CA TYR A 110 3.33 -12.52 -2.59
C TYR A 110 2.99 -11.55 -1.47
N THR A 111 3.06 -12.03 -0.23
CA THR A 111 3.01 -11.18 0.97
C THR A 111 4.22 -11.45 1.82
N VAL A 112 4.70 -10.47 2.57
CA VAL A 112 5.77 -10.68 3.56
C VAL A 112 5.22 -11.43 4.77
N ASP A 113 6.03 -12.29 5.39
CA ASP A 113 5.71 -12.92 6.66
C ASP A 113 5.57 -11.85 7.76
N GLU A 114 4.54 -11.96 8.59
CA GLU A 114 4.26 -10.97 9.62
C GLU A 114 5.42 -10.83 10.62
N ASN A 115 6.11 -11.92 10.96
CA ASN A 115 7.22 -11.85 11.92
C ASN A 115 8.36 -10.98 11.41
N ASP A 116 8.65 -11.05 10.11
CA ASP A 116 9.70 -10.23 9.50
C ASP A 116 9.26 -8.77 9.39
N LEU A 117 7.97 -8.50 9.16
CA LEU A 117 7.42 -7.14 9.23
C LEU A 117 7.52 -6.55 10.65
N TYR A 118 7.25 -7.34 11.69
CA TYR A 118 7.42 -6.91 13.08
C TYR A 118 8.89 -6.61 13.41
N LYS A 119 9.82 -7.49 13.07
CA LYS A 119 11.26 -7.25 13.26
C LYS A 119 11.73 -6.00 12.53
N TRP A 120 11.27 -5.81 11.29
CA TRP A 120 11.60 -4.62 10.52
C TRP A 120 11.08 -3.34 11.19
N LYS A 121 9.83 -3.36 11.68
CA LYS A 121 9.25 -2.26 12.45
C LYS A 121 10.07 -1.93 13.70
N GLU A 122 10.46 -2.95 14.47
CA GLU A 122 11.27 -2.79 15.68
C GLU A 122 12.66 -2.20 15.37
N ASN A 123 13.33 -2.71 14.33
CA ASN A 123 14.62 -2.18 13.87
C ASN A 123 14.52 -0.71 13.42
N ALA A 124 13.41 -0.32 12.79
CA ALA A 124 13.12 1.08 12.44
C ALA A 124 12.77 1.96 13.65
N SER A 125 12.65 1.36 14.84
CA SER A 125 12.17 2.00 16.07
C SER A 125 10.82 2.69 15.85
N LEU A 126 9.84 1.91 15.39
CA LEU A 126 8.47 2.35 15.09
C LEU A 126 7.39 1.55 15.80
#